data_AF-A0A7X9P0Z0-F1
#
_entry.id   AF-A0A7X9P0Z0-F1
#
_cell.length_a   1.000
_cell.length_b   1.000
_cell.length_c   1.000
_cell.angle_alpha   90.00
_cell.angle_beta   90.00
_cell.angle_gamma   90.00
#
_symmetry.space_group_name_H-M   'P 1'
#
loop_
_entity.id
_entity.type
_entity.pdbx_description
1 polymer ?
#
loop_
_entity_poly.entity_id
_entity_poly.type
_entity_poly.pdbx_seq_one_letter_code
_entity_poly.pdbx_strand_id
1 'polypeptide(L)'
;MKYYYYYFLIITLAFFVTTDSFGQKRKNAVRRYEKQKRVKTVKKVRRSKAVHYNYATLPRRGAVITHLPNNAIAYHHNKIRYSYAAGVWYRSNGRNWVVAPPVYGFRVNTLPVGYQRINVRNKAYYYYYGTYYQKRNNGYVVVEGPKDAQVDSIPKGYTTVTVNGEEFYELDGEYYMASTNDKGEEVLVVVPEPSYKN
;
A
#
# COMPACT_ATOMS: atom_id res chain seq x y z
N MET A 1 41.98 65.15 25.56
CA MET A 1 41.45 64.80 24.21
C MET A 1 41.50 63.28 24.03
N LYS A 2 40.31 62.66 23.91
CA LYS A 2 39.94 61.46 23.11
C LYS A 2 40.83 60.19 23.13
N TYR A 3 40.52 59.28 24.06
CA TYR A 3 39.90 57.95 23.87
C TYR A 3 40.32 56.94 22.75
N TYR A 4 40.57 55.68 23.22
CA TYR A 4 40.00 54.36 22.81
C TYR A 4 40.82 53.28 22.02
N TYR A 5 41.00 52.14 22.72
CA TYR A 5 40.71 50.71 22.40
C TYR A 5 41.49 49.81 21.40
N TYR A 6 41.50 48.51 21.79
CA TYR A 6 41.74 47.23 21.06
C TYR A 6 43.20 46.70 21.07
N TYR A 7 43.50 45.42 21.37
CA TYR A 7 42.89 44.18 20.90
C TYR A 7 42.96 43.02 21.93
N PHE A 8 41.80 42.38 22.15
CA PHE A 8 41.62 41.08 22.80
C PHE A 8 41.89 39.98 21.76
N LEU A 9 42.81 39.04 22.03
CA LEU A 9 43.04 37.85 21.21
C LEU A 9 42.70 36.61 22.04
N ILE A 10 41.45 36.17 21.96
CA ILE A 10 41.02 34.85 22.41
C ILE A 10 40.33 34.19 21.21
N ILE A 11 41.05 33.29 20.55
CA ILE A 11 40.49 32.40 19.53
C ILE A 11 39.87 31.21 20.28
N THR A 12 38.56 31.25 20.50
CA THR A 12 37.79 30.05 20.85
C THR A 12 37.38 29.35 19.56
N LEU A 13 37.97 28.18 19.33
CA LEU A 13 37.62 27.30 18.21
C LEU A 13 36.32 26.54 18.57
N ALA A 14 35.17 27.06 18.13
CA ALA A 14 33.91 26.35 18.24
C ALA A 14 33.83 25.26 17.16
N PHE A 15 33.99 23.99 17.56
CA PHE A 15 33.63 22.84 16.74
C PHE A 15 32.10 22.73 16.66
N PHE A 16 31.49 23.34 15.65
CA PHE A 16 30.10 23.05 15.26
C PHE A 16 30.12 21.84 14.33
N VAL A 17 29.97 20.62 14.86
CA VAL A 17 29.60 19.46 14.04
C VAL A 17 28.12 19.59 13.72
N THR A 18 27.82 19.91 12.47
CA THR A 18 26.47 19.98 11.93
C THR A 18 25.85 18.58 11.93
N THR A 19 25.04 18.24 12.93
CA THR A 19 24.07 17.17 12.81
C THR A 19 22.80 17.77 12.23
N ASP A 20 22.60 17.71 10.92
CA ASP A 20 21.26 17.76 10.32
C ASP A 20 21.27 17.48 8.82
N SER A 21 21.14 16.21 8.41
CA SER A 21 20.77 15.87 7.02
C SER A 21 19.64 14.83 6.91
N PHE A 22 19.12 14.31 8.03
CA PHE A 22 17.95 13.43 8.04
C PHE A 22 16.61 14.18 8.13
N GLY A 23 16.57 15.38 8.71
CA GLY A 23 15.35 16.19 8.86
C GLY A 23 14.84 16.82 7.55
N GLN A 24 15.71 17.09 6.58
CA GLN A 24 15.33 17.67 5.29
C GLN A 24 14.65 16.65 4.36
N LYS A 25 15.03 15.36 4.41
CA LYS A 25 14.41 14.32 3.56
C LYS A 25 12.94 14.05 3.91
N ARG A 26 12.56 14.08 5.21
CA ARG A 26 11.17 13.91 5.66
C ARG A 26 10.27 15.08 5.26
N LYS A 27 10.74 16.33 5.40
CA LYS A 27 9.97 17.54 5.04
C LYS A 27 9.67 17.61 3.54
N ASN A 28 10.57 17.13 2.69
CA ASN A 28 10.39 17.12 1.24
C ASN A 28 9.40 16.03 0.76
N ALA A 29 9.34 14.88 1.44
CA ALA A 29 8.35 13.84 1.16
C ALA A 29 6.93 14.30 1.54
N VAL A 30 6.76 14.91 2.72
CA VAL A 30 5.48 15.47 3.19
C VAL A 30 5.02 16.61 2.29
N ARG A 31 5.90 17.55 1.90
CA ARG A 31 5.56 18.62 0.95
C ARG A 31 5.16 18.10 -0.43
N ARG A 32 5.81 17.04 -0.94
CA ARG A 32 5.40 16.40 -2.20
C ARG A 32 4.03 15.73 -2.07
N TYR A 33 3.78 15.03 -0.96
CA TYR A 33 2.47 14.46 -0.62
C TYR A 33 1.38 15.54 -0.57
N GLU A 34 1.63 16.67 0.11
CA GLU A 34 0.68 17.79 0.19
C GLU A 34 0.48 18.51 -1.14
N LYS A 35 1.52 18.66 -1.97
CA LYS A 35 1.41 19.27 -3.31
C LYS A 35 0.64 18.35 -4.28
N GLN A 36 0.89 17.05 -4.25
CA GLN A 36 0.11 16.06 -5.01
C GLN A 36 -1.35 16.01 -4.53
N LYS A 37 -1.58 16.18 -3.22
CA LYS A 37 -2.92 16.28 -2.62
C LYS A 37 -3.69 17.52 -3.10
N ARG A 38 -3.05 18.68 -3.27
CA ARG A 38 -3.70 19.92 -3.75
C ARG A 38 -4.14 19.88 -5.21
N VAL A 39 -3.50 19.09 -6.07
CA VAL A 39 -3.89 18.97 -7.49
C VAL A 39 -5.09 18.00 -7.67
N LYS A 40 -5.41 17.16 -6.68
CA LYS A 40 -6.41 16.07 -6.74
C LYS A 40 -7.82 16.43 -6.26
N THR A 41 -8.10 17.68 -5.89
CA THR A 41 -9.44 18.11 -5.47
C THR A 41 -10.29 18.54 -6.67
N VAL A 42 -10.67 17.61 -7.55
CA VAL A 42 -11.65 17.87 -8.63
C VAL A 42 -12.76 16.81 -8.60
N LYS A 43 -14.00 17.30 -8.38
CA LYS A 43 -15.33 16.65 -8.47
C LYS A 43 -15.55 15.28 -7.80
N LYS A 44 -16.46 15.25 -6.83
CA LYS A 44 -16.95 14.06 -6.10
C LYS A 44 -17.80 13.14 -7.00
N VAL A 45 -17.15 12.25 -7.75
CA VAL A 45 -17.80 11.14 -8.48
C VAL A 45 -18.36 10.12 -7.46
N ARG A 46 -19.42 9.36 -7.81
CA ARG A 46 -20.05 8.33 -6.94
C ARG A 46 -19.03 7.21 -6.63
N ARG A 47 -18.28 7.39 -5.53
CA ARG A 47 -17.00 6.71 -5.23
C ARG A 47 -17.06 5.19 -5.05
N SER A 48 -18.17 4.62 -4.59
CA SER A 48 -18.19 3.22 -4.10
C SER A 48 -18.04 2.15 -5.18
N LYS A 49 -18.46 2.43 -6.43
CA LYS A 49 -18.42 1.43 -7.49
C LYS A 49 -17.01 1.20 -8.02
N ALA A 50 -16.18 2.26 -8.11
CA ALA A 50 -14.81 2.19 -8.58
C ALA A 50 -13.90 1.37 -7.64
N VAL A 51 -14.11 1.49 -6.31
CA VAL A 51 -13.24 0.86 -5.30
C VAL A 51 -13.07 -0.64 -5.51
N HIS A 52 -14.12 -1.35 -5.91
CA HIS A 52 -14.08 -2.81 -6.06
C HIS A 52 -14.61 -3.31 -7.41
N TYR A 53 -14.66 -2.44 -8.43
CA TYR A 53 -15.33 -2.72 -9.70
C TYR A 53 -14.82 -4.02 -10.35
N ASN A 54 -13.49 -4.15 -10.51
CA ASN A 54 -12.88 -5.29 -11.19
C ASN A 54 -13.05 -6.61 -10.43
N TYR A 55 -13.45 -6.55 -9.16
CA TYR A 55 -13.59 -7.71 -8.28
C TYR A 55 -15.01 -7.85 -7.72
N ALA A 56 -16.01 -7.19 -8.33
CA ALA A 56 -17.37 -7.12 -7.79
C ALA A 56 -18.08 -8.49 -7.71
N THR A 57 -17.72 -9.43 -8.60
CA THR A 57 -18.26 -10.79 -8.71
C THR A 57 -17.47 -11.82 -7.90
N LEU A 58 -16.28 -11.47 -7.44
CA LEU A 58 -15.45 -12.33 -6.60
C LEU A 58 -16.00 -12.30 -5.15
N PRO A 59 -15.69 -13.34 -4.34
CA PRO A 59 -16.20 -13.40 -2.98
C PRO A 59 -15.75 -12.19 -2.14
N ARG A 60 -16.32 -12.00 -0.96
CA ARG A 60 -15.90 -10.91 -0.06
C ARG A 60 -14.67 -11.37 0.75
N ARG A 61 -13.66 -10.53 0.92
CA ARG A 61 -12.58 -10.76 1.88
C ARG A 61 -13.17 -10.97 3.29
N GLY A 62 -12.68 -12.00 3.98
CA GLY A 62 -13.18 -12.45 5.28
C GLY A 62 -14.41 -13.36 5.22
N ALA A 63 -15.02 -13.59 4.05
CA ALA A 63 -16.15 -14.51 3.94
C ALA A 63 -15.75 -15.95 4.28
N VAL A 64 -16.60 -16.65 5.01
CA VAL A 64 -16.49 -18.09 5.26
C VAL A 64 -17.14 -18.86 4.11
N ILE A 65 -16.42 -19.81 3.55
CA ILE A 65 -16.84 -20.64 2.42
C ILE A 65 -16.85 -22.10 2.86
N THR A 66 -17.94 -22.80 2.56
CA THR A 66 -18.13 -24.23 2.89
C THR A 66 -17.75 -25.16 1.76
N HIS A 67 -17.68 -24.66 0.52
CA HIS A 67 -17.30 -25.41 -0.67
C HIS A 67 -16.34 -24.59 -1.53
N LEU A 68 -15.17 -25.14 -1.82
CA LEU A 68 -14.22 -24.49 -2.71
C LEU A 68 -14.68 -24.57 -4.18
N PRO A 69 -14.24 -23.63 -5.03
CA PRO A 69 -14.35 -23.81 -6.48
C PRO A 69 -13.70 -25.13 -6.92
N ASN A 70 -14.30 -25.81 -7.91
CA ASN A 70 -13.89 -27.15 -8.35
C ASN A 70 -12.42 -27.25 -8.79
N ASN A 71 -11.82 -26.14 -9.24
CA ASN A 71 -10.44 -26.07 -9.70
C ASN A 71 -9.46 -25.53 -8.64
N ALA A 72 -9.86 -25.53 -7.36
CA ALA A 72 -9.00 -25.04 -6.29
C ALA A 72 -7.78 -25.94 -6.08
N ILE A 73 -6.60 -25.33 -6.07
CA ILE A 73 -5.32 -26.00 -5.82
C ILE A 73 -4.90 -25.76 -4.38
N ALA A 74 -4.54 -26.82 -3.65
CA ALA A 74 -4.03 -26.71 -2.30
C ALA A 74 -2.53 -26.37 -2.29
N TYR A 75 -2.16 -25.43 -1.42
CA TYR A 75 -0.79 -25.06 -1.14
C TYR A 75 -0.52 -25.10 0.36
N HIS A 76 0.74 -25.38 0.70
CA HIS A 76 1.21 -25.46 2.08
C HIS A 76 2.36 -24.48 2.31
N HIS A 77 2.30 -23.72 3.39
CA HIS A 77 3.37 -22.84 3.82
C HIS A 77 3.42 -22.78 5.35
N ASN A 78 4.53 -23.20 5.95
CA ASN A 78 4.74 -23.18 7.41
C ASN A 78 3.55 -23.74 8.21
N LYS A 79 3.07 -24.94 7.83
CA LYS A 79 1.90 -25.64 8.41
C LYS A 79 0.54 -24.98 8.17
N ILE A 80 0.48 -23.80 7.55
CA ILE A 80 -0.77 -23.18 7.11
C ILE A 80 -1.14 -23.71 5.73
N ARG A 81 -2.37 -24.21 5.61
CA ARG A 81 -2.95 -24.66 4.34
C ARG A 81 -3.76 -23.54 3.71
N TYR A 82 -3.40 -23.22 2.48
CA TYR A 82 -4.15 -22.35 1.61
C TYR A 82 -4.73 -23.16 0.46
N SER A 83 -5.90 -22.78 -0.01
CA SER A 83 -6.41 -23.21 -1.31
C SER A 83 -6.48 -21.99 -2.20
N TYR A 84 -6.25 -22.17 -3.50
CA TYR A 84 -6.18 -21.09 -4.48
C TYR A 84 -7.04 -21.43 -5.69
N ALA A 85 -7.92 -20.52 -6.08
CA ALA A 85 -8.73 -20.67 -7.29
C ALA A 85 -8.94 -19.31 -7.94
N ALA A 86 -8.70 -19.22 -9.25
CA ALA A 86 -8.95 -18.02 -10.06
C ALA A 86 -8.43 -16.71 -9.44
N GLY A 87 -7.25 -16.75 -8.81
CA GLY A 87 -6.64 -15.57 -8.19
C GLY A 87 -7.08 -15.25 -6.76
N VAL A 88 -8.02 -16.03 -6.21
CA VAL A 88 -8.53 -15.88 -4.85
C VAL A 88 -7.89 -16.92 -3.93
N TRP A 89 -7.47 -16.47 -2.76
CA TRP A 89 -6.88 -17.29 -1.71
C TRP A 89 -7.89 -17.61 -0.61
N TYR A 90 -7.85 -18.86 -0.15
CA TYR A 90 -8.75 -19.43 0.83
C TYR A 90 -7.91 -20.09 1.92
N ARG A 91 -7.87 -19.51 3.13
CA ARG A 91 -7.18 -20.09 4.28
C ARG A 91 -8.07 -21.16 4.91
N SER A 92 -7.52 -22.34 5.18
CA SER A 92 -8.26 -23.38 5.92
C SER A 92 -8.70 -22.89 7.30
N ASN A 93 -9.93 -23.23 7.69
CA ASN A 93 -10.54 -22.88 8.97
C ASN A 93 -11.45 -24.02 9.45
N GLY A 94 -10.85 -25.01 10.11
CA GLY A 94 -11.55 -26.24 10.50
C GLY A 94 -12.06 -27.01 9.27
N ARG A 95 -13.38 -27.22 9.20
CA ARG A 95 -14.05 -27.86 8.06
C ARG A 95 -14.34 -26.91 6.89
N ASN A 96 -14.13 -25.61 7.08
CA ASN A 96 -14.44 -24.55 6.13
C ASN A 96 -13.18 -23.82 5.68
N TRP A 97 -13.35 -22.78 4.86
CA TRP A 97 -12.30 -21.86 4.46
C TRP A 97 -12.72 -20.41 4.68
N VAL A 98 -11.72 -19.53 4.84
CA VAL A 98 -11.94 -18.08 4.87
C VAL A 98 -11.21 -17.45 3.69
N VAL A 99 -11.89 -16.55 2.99
CA VAL A 99 -11.27 -15.75 1.92
C VAL A 99 -10.29 -14.79 2.55
N ALA A 100 -8.99 -15.03 2.39
CA ALA A 100 -7.93 -14.30 3.09
C ALA A 100 -6.66 -14.30 2.24
N PRO A 101 -5.82 -13.24 2.29
CA PRO A 101 -4.57 -13.26 1.57
C PRO A 101 -3.64 -14.35 2.13
N PRO A 102 -2.72 -14.87 1.31
CA PRO A 102 -1.65 -15.71 1.80
C PRO A 102 -0.68 -14.86 2.63
N VAL A 103 0.08 -15.49 3.54
CA VAL A 103 1.10 -14.78 4.31
C VAL A 103 2.18 -14.17 3.40
N TYR A 104 2.78 -13.07 3.83
CA TYR A 104 3.97 -12.52 3.17
C TYR A 104 5.10 -13.55 3.09
N GLY A 105 5.85 -13.54 1.99
CA GLY A 105 6.90 -14.53 1.70
C GLY A 105 6.40 -15.80 1.02
N PHE A 106 5.09 -16.01 0.94
CA PHE A 106 4.50 -17.14 0.23
C PHE A 106 4.84 -17.10 -1.26
N ARG A 107 5.24 -18.23 -1.85
CA ARG A 107 5.71 -18.32 -3.25
C ARG A 107 4.68 -19.01 -4.15
N VAL A 108 4.45 -18.46 -5.32
CA VAL A 108 3.72 -19.08 -6.44
C VAL A 108 4.55 -19.09 -7.71
N ASN A 109 4.28 -20.05 -8.59
CA ASN A 109 4.99 -20.15 -9.87
C ASN A 109 4.38 -19.24 -10.94
N THR A 110 3.08 -19.01 -10.88
CA THR A 110 2.32 -18.24 -11.87
C THR A 110 1.40 -17.23 -11.20
N LEU A 111 1.15 -16.11 -11.88
CA LEU A 111 0.19 -15.11 -11.44
C LEU A 111 -1.23 -15.44 -11.92
N PRO A 112 -2.27 -14.90 -11.25
CA PRO A 112 -3.64 -14.97 -11.73
C PRO A 112 -3.80 -14.26 -13.08
N VAL A 113 -4.71 -14.76 -13.93
CA VAL A 113 -5.12 -14.02 -15.14
C VAL A 113 -5.75 -12.69 -14.75
N GLY A 114 -5.39 -11.62 -15.46
CA GLY A 114 -5.88 -10.27 -15.17
C GLY A 114 -5.13 -9.54 -14.05
N TYR A 115 -3.93 -10.01 -13.68
CA TYR A 115 -3.06 -9.25 -12.78
C TYR A 115 -2.74 -7.86 -13.34
N GLN A 116 -2.63 -6.88 -12.46
CA GLN A 116 -2.14 -5.55 -12.77
C GLN A 116 -0.63 -5.49 -12.53
N ARG A 117 0.14 -4.99 -13.50
CA ARG A 117 1.57 -4.72 -13.31
C ARG A 117 1.76 -3.27 -12.85
N ILE A 118 2.46 -3.08 -11.74
CA ILE A 118 2.67 -1.78 -11.09
C ILE A 118 4.17 -1.52 -11.01
N ASN A 119 4.62 -0.32 -11.37
CA ASN A 119 6.01 0.09 -11.17
C ASN A 119 6.08 1.15 -10.09
N VAL A 120 6.83 0.86 -9.02
CA VAL A 120 7.06 1.80 -7.92
C VAL A 120 8.57 1.91 -7.72
N ARG A 121 9.11 3.13 -7.84
CA ARG A 121 10.54 3.44 -7.58
C ARG A 121 11.49 2.44 -8.28
N ASN A 122 11.29 2.25 -9.58
CA ASN A 122 12.07 1.34 -10.44
C ASN A 122 11.97 -0.16 -10.08
N LYS A 123 11.02 -0.55 -9.24
CA LYS A 123 10.72 -1.95 -8.93
C LYS A 123 9.35 -2.32 -9.51
N ALA A 124 9.30 -3.47 -10.17
CA ALA A 124 8.06 -4.03 -10.67
C ALA A 124 7.38 -4.85 -9.57
N TYR A 125 6.07 -4.66 -9.46
CA TYR A 125 5.15 -5.39 -8.61
C TYR A 125 3.99 -5.87 -9.46
N TYR A 126 3.29 -6.87 -8.95
CA TYR A 126 2.14 -7.46 -9.59
C TYR A 126 1.03 -7.53 -8.57
N TYR A 127 -0.17 -7.13 -8.94
CA TYR A 127 -1.29 -7.01 -8.04
C TYR A 127 -2.47 -7.81 -8.56
N TYR A 128 -3.14 -8.53 -7.68
CA TYR A 128 -4.42 -9.13 -7.97
C TYR A 128 -5.22 -9.33 -6.69
N TYR A 129 -6.49 -8.90 -6.70
CA TYR A 129 -7.47 -9.17 -5.65
C TYR A 129 -6.95 -8.93 -4.21
N GLY A 130 -6.32 -7.77 -4.00
CA GLY A 130 -5.79 -7.35 -2.71
C GLY A 130 -4.46 -8.01 -2.32
N THR A 131 -3.80 -8.77 -3.20
CA THR A 131 -2.49 -9.39 -2.92
C THR A 131 -1.43 -8.83 -3.87
N TYR A 132 -0.30 -8.40 -3.30
CA TYR A 132 0.87 -7.96 -4.05
C TYR A 132 1.89 -9.07 -4.15
N TYR A 133 2.52 -9.13 -5.31
CA TYR A 133 3.57 -10.08 -5.62
C TYR A 133 4.78 -9.36 -6.19
N GLN A 134 5.94 -9.93 -5.94
CA GLN A 134 7.17 -9.54 -6.60
C GLN A 134 7.85 -10.74 -7.23
N LYS A 135 8.33 -10.57 -8.47
CA LYS A 135 9.07 -11.62 -9.15
C LYS A 135 10.39 -11.90 -8.40
N ARG A 136 10.68 -13.17 -8.20
CA ARG A 136 11.90 -13.71 -7.56
C ARG A 136 12.31 -15.00 -8.26
N ASN A 137 13.46 -15.00 -8.92
CA ASN A 137 13.95 -16.12 -9.71
C ASN A 137 12.86 -16.61 -10.71
N ASN A 138 12.49 -17.88 -10.64
CA ASN A 138 11.48 -18.53 -11.49
C ASN A 138 10.03 -18.43 -10.96
N GLY A 139 9.73 -17.54 -10.02
CA GLY A 139 8.38 -17.42 -9.46
C GLY A 139 8.08 -16.03 -8.91
N TYR A 140 6.99 -15.95 -8.14
CA TYR A 140 6.46 -14.74 -7.55
C TYR A 140 6.27 -14.95 -6.06
N VAL A 141 6.62 -13.94 -5.27
CA VAL A 141 6.54 -13.98 -3.81
C VAL A 141 5.57 -12.92 -3.35
N VAL A 142 4.68 -13.28 -2.44
CA VAL A 142 3.70 -12.38 -1.82
C VAL A 142 4.44 -11.37 -0.94
N VAL A 143 4.12 -10.09 -1.08
CA VAL A 143 4.77 -8.97 -0.39
C VAL A 143 3.72 -7.98 0.12
N GLU A 144 4.13 -7.10 1.03
CA GLU A 144 3.33 -5.92 1.39
C GLU A 144 3.16 -5.01 0.16
N GLY A 145 2.00 -4.37 0.07
CA GLY A 145 1.69 -3.31 -0.88
C GLY A 145 2.72 -2.19 -0.81
N PRO A 146 3.48 -1.94 -1.90
CA PRO A 146 4.47 -0.89 -1.89
C PRO A 146 3.77 0.46 -1.82
N LYS A 147 4.22 1.33 -0.93
CA LYS A 147 3.66 2.69 -0.81
C LYS A 147 3.76 3.41 -2.15
N ASP A 148 2.74 4.22 -2.46
CA ASP A 148 2.54 4.88 -3.74
C ASP A 148 2.12 3.94 -4.90
N ALA A 149 1.89 2.64 -4.67
CA ALA A 149 1.26 1.78 -5.67
C ALA A 149 -0.13 2.29 -6.02
N GLN A 150 -0.43 2.33 -7.31
CA GLN A 150 -1.75 2.62 -7.83
C GLN A 150 -2.39 1.32 -8.30
N VAL A 151 -3.59 1.03 -7.80
CA VAL A 151 -4.41 -0.12 -8.19
C VAL A 151 -5.77 0.33 -8.66
N ASP A 152 -6.35 -0.42 -9.59
CA ASP A 152 -7.61 -0.03 -10.22
C ASP A 152 -8.83 -0.38 -9.34
N SER A 153 -8.68 -1.38 -8.47
CA SER A 153 -9.72 -1.85 -7.55
C SER A 153 -9.10 -2.67 -6.43
N ILE A 154 -9.81 -2.79 -5.31
CA ILE A 154 -9.55 -3.69 -4.18
C ILE A 154 -10.77 -4.63 -3.98
N PRO A 155 -10.62 -5.83 -3.40
CA PRO A 155 -11.76 -6.71 -3.15
C PRO A 155 -12.76 -6.08 -2.17
N LYS A 156 -14.04 -6.49 -2.27
CA LYS A 156 -15.02 -6.23 -1.21
C LYS A 156 -14.50 -6.82 0.11
N GLY A 157 -14.84 -6.19 1.24
CA GLY A 157 -14.36 -6.62 2.56
C GLY A 157 -13.48 -5.60 3.26
N TYR A 158 -13.14 -4.51 2.56
CA TYR A 158 -12.50 -3.34 3.17
C TYR A 158 -13.42 -2.62 4.16
N THR A 159 -12.79 -1.86 5.05
CA THR A 159 -13.44 -0.91 5.96
C THR A 159 -13.15 0.52 5.52
N THR A 160 -14.15 1.40 5.60
CA THR A 160 -13.93 2.83 5.33
C THR A 160 -13.55 3.53 6.64
N VAL A 161 -12.43 4.25 6.63
CA VAL A 161 -11.88 4.97 7.78
C VAL A 161 -11.79 6.45 7.43
N THR A 162 -12.35 7.32 8.27
CA THR A 162 -12.27 8.77 8.07
C THR A 162 -11.34 9.40 9.10
N VAL A 163 -10.25 10.01 8.64
CA VAL A 163 -9.24 10.66 9.50
C VAL A 163 -8.98 12.07 8.97
N ASN A 164 -9.14 13.07 9.84
CA ASN A 164 -8.99 14.50 9.50
C ASN A 164 -9.86 14.96 8.29
N GLY A 165 -11.05 14.37 8.12
CA GLY A 165 -11.95 14.68 7.00
C GLY A 165 -11.58 14.01 5.67
N GLU A 166 -10.53 13.19 5.65
CA GLU A 166 -10.15 12.34 4.51
C GLU A 166 -10.65 10.92 4.69
N GLU A 167 -11.14 10.33 3.59
CA GLU A 167 -11.65 8.96 3.54
C GLU A 167 -10.55 8.01 3.04
N PHE A 168 -10.33 6.93 3.78
CA PHE A 168 -9.40 5.85 3.49
C PHE A 168 -10.15 4.52 3.45
N TYR A 169 -9.61 3.56 2.71
CA TYR A 169 -10.09 2.18 2.71
C TYR A 169 -9.01 1.28 3.31
N GLU A 170 -9.34 0.57 4.37
CA GLU A 170 -8.46 -0.40 5.03
C GLU A 170 -8.82 -1.80 4.55
N LEU A 171 -7.82 -2.59 4.14
CA LEU A 171 -7.97 -3.98 3.75
C LEU A 171 -6.73 -4.77 4.18
N ASP A 172 -6.92 -5.79 5.00
CA ASP A 172 -5.85 -6.71 5.43
C ASP A 172 -4.64 -5.98 6.09
N GLY A 173 -4.90 -4.84 6.75
CA GLY A 173 -3.87 -3.98 7.36
C GLY A 173 -3.20 -2.98 6.41
N GLU A 174 -3.61 -2.94 5.14
CA GLU A 174 -3.16 -1.96 4.17
C GLU A 174 -4.18 -0.84 3.98
N TYR A 175 -3.70 0.38 3.80
CA TYR A 175 -4.54 1.56 3.63
C TYR A 175 -4.46 2.10 2.20
N TYR A 176 -5.63 2.46 1.67
CA TYR A 176 -5.82 2.95 0.32
C TYR A 176 -6.54 4.29 0.36
N MET A 177 -6.16 5.20 -0.52
CA MET A 177 -6.84 6.46 -0.73
C MET A 177 -7.22 6.62 -2.20
N ALA A 178 -8.47 7.01 -2.47
CA ALA A 178 -8.90 7.32 -3.83
C ALA A 178 -8.12 8.51 -4.41
N SER A 179 -7.76 8.41 -5.67
CA SER A 179 -6.97 9.39 -6.40
C SER A 179 -7.31 9.34 -7.89
N THR A 180 -6.79 10.31 -8.63
CA THR A 180 -6.74 10.28 -10.09
C THR A 180 -5.29 10.13 -10.53
N ASN A 181 -5.04 9.33 -11.56
CA ASN A 181 -3.72 9.17 -12.18
C ASN A 181 -3.45 10.25 -13.25
N ASP A 182 -2.27 10.25 -13.86
CA ASP A 182 -1.87 11.24 -14.87
C ASP A 182 -2.74 11.22 -16.14
N LYS A 183 -3.50 10.14 -16.36
CA LYS A 183 -4.44 9.97 -17.49
C LYS A 183 -5.86 10.41 -17.16
N GLY A 184 -6.13 10.86 -15.93
CA GLY A 184 -7.47 11.22 -15.50
C GLY A 184 -8.32 10.03 -15.03
N GLU A 185 -7.75 8.83 -14.89
CA GLU A 185 -8.46 7.63 -14.44
C GLU A 185 -8.50 7.57 -12.91
N GLU A 186 -9.62 7.11 -12.36
CA GLU A 186 -9.75 6.86 -10.92
C GLU A 186 -8.93 5.64 -10.51
N VAL A 187 -8.10 5.80 -9.50
CA VAL A 187 -7.23 4.75 -8.94
C VAL A 187 -7.24 4.81 -7.41
N LEU A 188 -6.87 3.71 -6.79
CA LEU A 188 -6.59 3.64 -5.36
C LEU A 188 -5.08 3.65 -5.14
N VAL A 189 -4.60 4.50 -4.26
CA VAL A 189 -3.17 4.62 -3.94
C VAL A 189 -2.90 4.02 -2.57
N VAL A 190 -1.92 3.13 -2.48
CA VAL A 190 -1.44 2.59 -1.21
C VAL A 190 -0.74 3.68 -0.41
N VAL A 191 -1.24 3.95 0.78
CA VAL A 191 -0.73 4.98 1.69
C VAL A 191 -0.25 4.38 3.02
N PRO A 192 0.57 5.10 3.80
CA PRO A 192 0.79 4.76 5.20
C PRO A 192 -0.52 4.77 5.99
N GLU A 193 -0.52 4.10 7.14
CA GLU A 193 -1.62 4.18 8.10
C GLU A 193 -1.92 5.65 8.43
N PRO A 194 -3.19 6.10 8.31
CA PRO A 194 -3.56 7.47 8.56
C PRO A 194 -3.51 7.77 10.06
N SER A 195 -2.80 8.82 10.45
CA SER A 195 -2.74 9.30 11.84
C SER A 195 -3.58 10.56 12.02
N TYR A 196 -4.21 10.71 13.19
CA TYR A 196 -4.75 12.00 13.62
C TYR A 196 -3.61 13.02 13.68
N LYS A 197 -3.87 14.26 13.24
CA LYS A 197 -2.91 15.34 13.45
C LYS A 197 -2.92 15.68 14.94
N ASN A 198 -1.74 15.68 15.57
CA ASN A 198 -1.56 16.30 16.88
C ASN A 198 -1.66 17.81 16.78
#